data_AF-A0A366E0Z0-F1
#
_entry.id   AF-A0A366E0Z0-F1
#
_cell.length_a   1.000
_cell.length_b   1.000
_cell.length_c   1.000
_cell.angle_alpha   90.00
_cell.angle_beta   90.00
_cell.angle_gamma   90.00
#
_symmetry.space_group_name_H-M   'P 1'
#
loop_
_entity.id
_entity.type
_entity.pdbx_description
1 polymer ?
#
loop_
_entity_poly.entity_id
_entity_poly.type
_entity_poly.pdbx_seq_one_letter_code
_entity_poly.pdbx_strand_id
1 'polypeptide(L)'
;MTSQQVHTPVRAATGGGAGFGLGAALVVMALVAGLNFTFSAAVMPNLSGVDDETFVLITQRFNENPVFPLFFTAALVLTAVAAALVAWRAPGPALYWTVAALLLYMVVLAITGGLHLPLNEAIDRAEPTDLARARDDFETPWVIGNFVRTVFCVAALAALARALRLCGRAGR
;
A
#
# COMPACT_ATOMS: atom_id res chain seq x y z
N MET A 1 52.90 -36.65 -2.22
CA MET A 1 51.51 -36.72 -2.70
C MET A 1 50.64 -36.08 -1.63
N THR A 2 50.43 -34.77 -1.74
CA THR A 2 49.71 -33.96 -0.75
C THR A 2 48.38 -33.57 -1.39
N SER A 3 47.31 -34.25 -0.99
CA SER A 3 45.97 -34.00 -1.49
C SER A 3 45.49 -32.62 -1.03
N GLN A 4 45.41 -31.67 -1.97
CA GLN A 4 44.78 -30.37 -1.77
C GLN A 4 43.28 -30.60 -1.48
N GLN A 5 42.87 -30.33 -0.23
CA GLN A 5 41.45 -30.20 0.09
C GLN A 5 40.90 -28.95 -0.59
N VAL A 6 40.02 -29.17 -1.56
CA VAL A 6 39.19 -28.12 -2.15
C VAL A 6 38.21 -27.68 -1.05
N HIS A 7 38.54 -26.57 -0.40
CA HIS A 7 37.57 -25.83 0.42
C HIS A 7 36.49 -25.28 -0.51
N THR A 8 35.40 -26.01 -0.66
CA THR A 8 34.17 -25.48 -1.24
C THR A 8 33.65 -24.43 -0.27
N PRO A 9 33.57 -23.13 -0.62
CA PRO A 9 32.94 -22.17 0.25
C PRO A 9 31.46 -22.55 0.36
N VAL A 10 31.00 -22.79 1.59
CA VAL A 10 29.56 -22.86 1.91
C VAL A 10 28.95 -21.55 1.43
N ARG A 11 28.21 -21.59 0.32
CA ARG A 11 27.43 -20.47 -0.21
C ARG A 11 26.44 -20.05 0.89
N ALA A 12 26.79 -19.01 1.64
CA ALA A 12 25.90 -18.45 2.64
C ALA A 12 24.56 -18.07 1.99
N ALA A 13 23.47 -18.40 2.69
CA ALA A 13 22.07 -18.16 2.33
C ALA A 13 21.72 -16.65 2.24
N THR A 14 22.39 -15.94 1.33
CA THR A 14 22.39 -14.48 1.22
C THR A 14 21.08 -13.90 0.65
N GLY A 15 20.18 -14.74 0.11
CA GLY A 15 18.89 -14.33 -0.47
C GLY A 15 17.66 -14.41 0.45
N GLY A 16 17.73 -15.07 1.62
CA GLY A 16 16.55 -15.41 2.42
C GLY A 16 15.82 -14.19 3.02
N GLY A 17 16.55 -13.31 3.69
CA GLY A 17 15.97 -12.16 4.40
C GLY A 17 15.40 -11.06 3.50
N ALA A 18 16.12 -10.71 2.41
CA ALA A 18 15.65 -9.70 1.46
C ALA A 18 14.43 -10.20 0.65
N GLY A 19 14.44 -11.47 0.24
CA GLY A 19 13.29 -12.10 -0.40
C GLY A 19 12.07 -12.18 0.51
N PHE A 20 12.25 -12.55 1.78
CA PHE A 20 11.18 -12.55 2.77
C PHE A 20 10.61 -11.14 3.00
N GLY A 21 11.47 -10.13 3.19
CA GLY A 21 11.05 -8.74 3.36
C GLY A 21 10.25 -8.21 2.18
N LEU A 22 10.70 -8.48 0.94
CA LEU A 22 9.96 -8.14 -0.27
C LEU A 22 8.62 -8.88 -0.36
N GLY A 23 8.58 -10.16 0.02
CA GLY A 23 7.34 -10.94 0.06
C GLY A 23 6.32 -10.39 1.05
N ALA A 24 6.76 -10.05 2.26
CA ALA A 24 5.90 -9.43 3.27
C ALA A 24 5.35 -8.07 2.82
N ALA A 25 6.22 -7.21 2.27
CA ALA A 25 5.80 -5.92 1.70
C ALA A 25 4.79 -6.10 0.56
N LEU A 26 5.03 -7.07 -0.34
CA LEU A 26 4.13 -7.40 -1.45
C LEU A 26 2.73 -7.78 -0.96
N VAL A 27 2.62 -8.66 0.04
CA VAL A 27 1.34 -9.12 0.59
C VAL A 27 0.56 -7.96 1.19
N VAL A 28 1.20 -7.15 2.03
CA VAL A 28 0.53 -6.02 2.68
C VAL A 28 0.14 -4.94 1.67
N MET A 29 0.99 -4.67 0.67
CA MET A 29 0.65 -3.75 -0.43
C MET A 29 -0.55 -4.27 -1.25
N ALA A 30 -0.65 -5.59 -1.47
CA ALA A 30 -1.77 -6.18 -2.18
C ALA A 30 -3.09 -6.02 -1.40
N LEU A 31 -3.04 -6.14 -0.07
CA LEU A 31 -4.21 -5.90 0.79
C LEU A 31 -4.65 -4.43 0.71
N VAL A 32 -3.73 -3.47 0.78
CA VAL A 32 -4.04 -2.04 0.64
C VAL A 32 -4.58 -1.71 -0.76
N ALA A 33 -3.96 -2.25 -1.81
CA ALA A 33 -4.42 -2.07 -3.18
C ALA A 33 -5.83 -2.65 -3.39
N GLY A 34 -6.08 -3.86 -2.87
CA GLY A 34 -7.38 -4.52 -2.93
C GLY A 34 -8.45 -3.75 -2.13
N LEU A 35 -8.10 -3.20 -0.97
CA LEU A 35 -8.98 -2.35 -0.19
C LEU A 35 -9.39 -1.10 -0.97
N ASN A 36 -8.42 -0.34 -1.50
CA ASN A 36 -8.71 0.84 -2.32
C ASN A 36 -9.56 0.48 -3.55
N PHE A 37 -9.21 -0.60 -4.25
CA PHE A 37 -9.96 -1.08 -5.40
C PHE A 37 -11.41 -1.44 -5.04
N THR A 38 -11.62 -2.15 -3.94
CA THR A 38 -12.97 -2.52 -3.46
C THR A 38 -13.80 -1.28 -3.18
N PHE A 39 -13.21 -0.23 -2.60
CA PHE A 39 -13.92 1.03 -2.37
C PHE A 39 -14.33 1.71 -3.67
N SER A 40 -13.46 1.74 -4.68
CA SER A 40 -13.77 2.33 -5.98
C SER A 40 -14.77 1.50 -6.81
N ALA A 41 -14.67 0.16 -6.75
CA ALA A 41 -15.43 -0.72 -7.63
C ALA A 41 -16.77 -1.19 -7.05
N ALA A 42 -16.88 -1.25 -5.71
CA ALA A 42 -18.05 -1.82 -5.04
C ALA A 42 -18.61 -0.88 -3.96
N VAL A 43 -17.82 -0.46 -2.97
CA VAL A 43 -18.38 0.24 -1.79
C VAL A 43 -19.01 1.58 -2.18
N MET A 44 -18.23 2.50 -2.75
CA MET A 44 -18.75 3.84 -3.06
C MET A 44 -19.87 3.82 -4.12
N PRO A 45 -19.78 3.03 -5.23
CA PRO A 45 -20.89 2.95 -6.18
C PRO A 45 -22.19 2.37 -5.62
N ASN A 46 -22.14 1.50 -4.60
CA ASN A 46 -23.37 1.02 -3.96
C ASN A 46 -23.87 2.03 -2.92
N LEU A 47 -22.96 2.69 -2.20
CA LEU A 47 -23.30 3.73 -1.24
C LEU A 47 -23.88 4.98 -1.93
N SER A 48 -23.48 5.27 -3.16
CA SER A 48 -24.04 6.40 -3.93
C SER A 48 -25.55 6.26 -4.18
N GLY A 49 -26.09 5.04 -4.12
CA GLY A 49 -27.51 4.78 -4.34
C GLY A 49 -28.40 4.92 -3.09
N VAL A 50 -27.83 5.20 -1.91
CA VAL A 50 -28.60 5.37 -0.67
C VAL A 50 -28.91 6.85 -0.39
N ASP A 51 -29.79 7.10 0.58
CA ASP A 51 -30.05 8.44 1.12
C ASP A 51 -28.85 9.01 1.90
N ASP A 52 -28.85 10.33 2.11
CA ASP A 52 -27.72 11.07 2.68
C ASP A 52 -27.46 10.71 4.15
N GLU A 53 -28.51 10.41 4.92
CA GLU A 53 -28.38 9.96 6.30
C GLU A 53 -27.61 8.64 6.38
N THR A 54 -28.01 7.66 5.56
CA THR A 54 -27.36 6.36 5.48
C THR A 54 -25.93 6.49 4.95
N PHE A 55 -25.70 7.34 3.94
CA PHE A 55 -24.37 7.59 3.38
C PHE A 55 -23.41 8.14 4.44
N VAL A 56 -23.81 9.23 5.13
CA VAL A 56 -22.97 9.90 6.13
C VAL A 56 -22.72 8.97 7.30
N LEU A 57 -23.75 8.31 7.84
CA LEU A 57 -23.62 7.38 8.97
C LEU A 57 -22.63 6.25 8.66
N ILE A 58 -22.73 5.62 7.49
CA ILE A 58 -21.82 4.53 7.10
C ILE A 58 -20.40 5.05 6.90
N THR A 59 -20.25 6.23 6.30
CA THR A 59 -18.93 6.86 6.08
C THR A 59 -18.23 7.16 7.41
N GLN A 60 -18.94 7.73 8.37
CA GLN A 60 -18.41 8.00 9.72
C GLN A 60 -17.94 6.70 10.41
N ARG A 61 -18.73 5.62 10.31
CA ARG A 61 -18.33 4.30 10.83
C ARG A 61 -17.08 3.74 10.15
N PHE A 62 -16.87 4.00 8.87
CA PHE A 62 -15.62 3.62 8.20
C PHE A 62 -14.42 4.43 8.72
N ASN A 63 -14.60 5.71 9.02
CA ASN A 63 -13.54 6.58 9.53
C ASN A 63 -13.05 6.16 10.92
N GLU A 64 -13.92 5.54 11.74
CA GLU A 64 -13.58 4.99 13.05
C GLU A 64 -12.76 3.69 12.98
N ASN A 65 -12.66 3.04 11.82
CA ASN A 65 -12.07 1.71 11.72
C ASN A 65 -10.52 1.77 11.74
N PRO A 66 -9.85 1.24 12.79
CA PRO A 66 -8.40 1.35 12.93
C PRO A 66 -7.62 0.47 11.93
N VAL A 67 -8.29 -0.45 11.22
CA VAL A 67 -7.67 -1.31 10.21
C VAL A 67 -7.09 -0.48 9.07
N PHE A 68 -7.73 0.64 8.68
CA PHE A 68 -7.22 1.50 7.61
C PHE A 68 -5.83 2.07 7.95
N PRO A 69 -5.65 2.89 9.01
CA PRO A 69 -4.34 3.46 9.32
C PRO A 69 -3.30 2.37 9.65
N LEU A 70 -3.71 1.25 10.26
CA LEU A 70 -2.81 0.14 10.55
C LEU A 70 -2.18 -0.44 9.27
N PHE A 71 -2.99 -0.83 8.28
CA PHE A 71 -2.47 -1.45 7.06
C PHE A 71 -1.76 -0.46 6.15
N PHE A 72 -2.22 0.80 6.10
CA PHE A 72 -1.51 1.83 5.35
C PHE A 72 -0.11 2.09 5.93
N THR A 73 0.02 2.11 7.26
CA THR A 73 1.31 2.26 7.93
C THR A 73 2.18 1.01 7.77
N ALA A 74 1.59 -0.19 7.91
CA ALA A 74 2.31 -1.44 7.73
C ALA A 74 2.91 -1.57 6.32
N ALA A 75 2.17 -1.18 5.27
CA ALA A 75 2.68 -1.16 3.90
C ALA A 75 3.88 -0.22 3.74
N LEU A 76 3.86 0.97 4.37
CA LEU A 76 5.00 1.89 4.36
C LEU A 76 6.23 1.26 5.04
N VAL A 77 6.05 0.82 6.29
CA VAL A 77 7.14 0.30 7.12
C VAL A 77 7.77 -0.93 6.46
N LEU A 78 6.96 -1.90 6.01
CA LEU A 78 7.48 -3.12 5.39
C LEU A 78 8.16 -2.84 4.06
N THR A 79 7.65 -1.89 3.25
CA THR A 79 8.30 -1.50 1.98
C THR A 79 9.64 -0.82 2.24
N ALA A 80 9.72 0.07 3.25
CA ALA A 80 10.96 0.73 3.64
C ALA A 80 12.00 -0.26 4.20
N VAL A 81 11.58 -1.18 5.07
CA VAL A 81 12.44 -2.26 5.59
C VAL A 81 12.92 -3.15 4.46
N ALA A 82 12.05 -3.53 3.52
CA ALA A 82 12.44 -4.31 2.34
C ALA A 82 13.50 -3.56 1.51
N ALA A 83 13.33 -2.26 1.28
CA ALA A 83 14.31 -1.43 0.57
C ALA A 83 15.69 -1.45 1.28
N ALA A 84 15.71 -1.29 2.61
CA ALA A 84 16.94 -1.35 3.39
C ALA A 84 17.63 -2.73 3.34
N LEU A 85 16.84 -3.81 3.47
CA LEU A 85 17.36 -5.18 3.37
C LEU A 85 17.93 -5.48 1.98
N VAL A 86 17.23 -5.06 0.92
CA VAL A 86 17.68 -5.23 -0.47
C VAL A 86 18.94 -4.42 -0.73
N ALA A 87 19.01 -3.17 -0.24
CA ALA A 87 20.20 -2.33 -0.39
C ALA A 87 21.44 -2.98 0.24
N TRP A 88 21.28 -3.65 1.38
CA TRP A 88 22.40 -4.29 2.08
C TRP A 88 22.81 -5.64 1.49
N ARG A 89 21.86 -6.43 0.96
CA ARG A 89 22.09 -7.84 0.59
C ARG A 89 22.14 -8.10 -0.91
N ALA A 90 21.44 -7.29 -1.70
CA ALA A 90 21.30 -7.47 -3.14
C ALA A 90 21.24 -6.11 -3.87
N PRO A 91 22.28 -5.25 -3.70
CA PRO A 91 22.33 -3.98 -4.41
C PRO A 91 22.30 -4.23 -5.93
N GLY A 92 21.48 -3.47 -6.66
CA GLY A 92 21.28 -3.64 -8.09
C GLY A 92 19.83 -3.41 -8.53
N PRO A 93 19.38 -4.01 -9.64
CA PRO A 93 18.05 -3.75 -10.21
C PRO A 93 16.88 -3.95 -9.24
N ALA A 94 16.96 -4.92 -8.33
CA ALA A 94 15.91 -5.15 -7.32
C ALA A 94 15.72 -3.94 -6.40
N LEU A 95 16.82 -3.25 -6.03
CA LEU A 95 16.76 -2.05 -5.21
C LEU A 95 16.01 -0.93 -5.93
N TYR A 96 16.30 -0.69 -7.22
CA TYR A 96 15.64 0.36 -8.00
C TYR A 96 14.11 0.16 -8.06
N TRP A 97 13.65 -1.07 -8.27
CA TRP A 97 12.22 -1.38 -8.25
C TRP A 97 11.60 -1.26 -6.86
N THR A 98 12.34 -1.59 -5.80
CA THR A 98 11.85 -1.44 -4.41
C THR A 98 11.72 0.03 -4.03
N VAL A 99 12.69 0.87 -4.41
CA VAL A 99 12.64 2.32 -4.22
C VAL A 99 11.51 2.94 -5.05
N ALA A 100 11.32 2.51 -6.30
CA ALA A 100 10.20 2.95 -7.11
C ALA A 100 8.85 2.63 -6.44
N ALA A 101 8.69 1.42 -5.89
CA ALA A 101 7.50 1.06 -5.13
C ALA A 101 7.27 1.96 -3.92
N LEU A 102 8.33 2.26 -3.16
CA LEU A 102 8.26 3.15 -2.00
C LEU A 102 7.82 4.56 -2.42
N LEU A 103 8.39 5.12 -3.48
CA LEU A 103 8.04 6.45 -3.98
C LEU A 103 6.60 6.52 -4.49
N LEU A 104 6.15 5.50 -5.24
CA LEU A 104 4.75 5.39 -5.67
C LEU A 104 3.80 5.32 -4.47
N TYR A 105 4.18 4.60 -3.42
CA TYR A 105 3.38 4.51 -2.20
C TYR A 105 3.40 5.81 -1.39
N MET A 106 4.48 6.58 -1.42
CA MET A 106 4.51 7.93 -0.82
C MET A 106 3.49 8.87 -1.48
N VAL A 107 3.24 8.74 -2.78
CA VAL A 107 2.15 9.48 -3.46
C VAL A 107 0.79 9.08 -2.89
N VAL A 108 0.55 7.79 -2.64
CA VAL A 108 -0.68 7.30 -2.00
C VAL A 108 -0.86 7.94 -0.63
N LEU A 109 0.19 7.99 0.19
CA LEU A 109 0.14 8.61 1.52
C LEU A 109 -0.06 10.12 1.46
N ALA A 110 0.54 10.81 0.47
CA ALA A 110 0.30 12.22 0.26
C ALA A 110 -1.16 12.51 -0.09
N ILE A 111 -1.79 11.69 -0.93
CA ILE A 111 -3.23 11.80 -1.24
C ILE A 111 -4.05 11.47 0.02
N THR A 112 -3.69 10.43 0.77
CA THR A 112 -4.40 10.10 2.02
C THR A 112 -4.35 11.25 3.02
N GLY A 113 -3.17 11.80 3.30
CA GLY A 113 -3.02 12.89 4.27
C GLY A 113 -3.54 14.24 3.80
N GLY A 114 -3.37 14.57 2.52
CA GLY A 114 -3.73 15.89 1.97
C GLY A 114 -5.19 15.99 1.49
N LEU A 115 -5.85 14.87 1.20
CA LEU A 115 -7.22 14.85 0.68
C LEU A 115 -8.14 14.02 1.57
N HIS A 116 -7.84 12.73 1.79
CA HIS A 116 -8.78 11.85 2.48
C HIS A 116 -8.95 12.18 3.96
N LEU A 117 -7.87 12.44 4.70
CA LEU A 117 -8.01 12.79 6.12
C LEU A 117 -8.83 14.08 6.32
N PRO A 118 -8.57 15.19 5.59
CA PRO A 118 -9.42 16.38 5.68
C PRO A 118 -10.90 16.14 5.32
N LEU A 119 -11.17 15.36 4.26
CA LEU A 119 -12.54 15.03 3.86
C LEU A 119 -13.25 14.18 4.92
N ASN A 120 -12.56 13.17 5.45
CA ASN A 120 -13.07 12.29 6.51
C ASN A 120 -13.39 13.10 7.78
N GLU A 121 -12.46 13.95 8.21
CA GLU A 121 -12.68 14.82 9.36
C GLU A 121 -13.85 15.81 9.16
N ALA A 122 -14.07 16.28 7.94
CA ALA A 122 -15.17 17.18 7.62
C ALA A 122 -16.53 16.47 7.71
N ILE A 123 -16.65 15.28 7.11
CA ILE A 123 -17.91 14.50 7.15
C ILE A 123 -18.19 13.92 8.53
N ASP A 124 -17.16 13.68 9.35
CA ASP A 124 -17.31 13.26 10.76
C ASP A 124 -17.93 14.35 11.65
N ARG A 125 -17.87 15.62 11.23
CA ARG A 125 -18.49 16.75 11.92
C ARG A 125 -19.85 17.15 11.35
N ALA A 126 -20.42 16.37 10.45
CA ALA A 126 -21.71 16.67 9.83
C ALA A 126 -22.85 16.55 10.86
N GLU A 127 -23.67 17.59 10.95
CA GLU A 127 -24.89 17.61 11.75
C GLU A 127 -26.10 17.10 10.95
N PRO A 128 -27.17 16.59 11.58
CA PRO A 128 -28.34 16.06 10.89
C PRO A 128 -29.02 17.03 9.90
N THR A 129 -28.85 18.34 10.08
CA THR A 129 -29.39 19.37 9.20
C THR A 129 -28.58 19.60 7.92
N ASP A 130 -27.33 19.13 7.86
CA ASP A 130 -26.36 19.45 6.79
C ASP A 130 -25.92 18.24 5.96
N LEU A 131 -26.57 17.08 6.13
CA LEU A 131 -26.14 15.79 5.56
C LEU A 131 -25.96 15.81 4.03
N ALA A 132 -26.89 16.42 3.29
CA ALA A 132 -26.80 16.54 1.84
C ALA A 132 -25.56 17.31 1.40
N ARG A 133 -25.29 18.45 2.05
CA ARG A 133 -24.11 19.27 1.77
C ARG A 133 -22.82 18.53 2.14
N ALA A 134 -22.79 17.87 3.30
CA ALA A 134 -21.64 17.10 3.74
C ALA A 134 -21.28 15.99 2.75
N ARG A 135 -22.29 15.33 2.17
CA ARG A 135 -22.11 14.35 1.11
C ARG A 135 -21.59 14.97 -0.18
N ASP A 136 -22.20 16.07 -0.66
CA ASP A 136 -21.79 16.74 -1.90
C ASP A 136 -20.32 17.17 -1.85
N ASP A 137 -19.88 17.70 -0.71
CA ASP A 137 -18.49 18.14 -0.48
C ASP A 137 -17.51 16.95 -0.34
N PHE A 138 -18.01 15.73 -0.06
CA PHE A 138 -17.21 14.54 0.21
C PHE A 138 -17.11 13.56 -0.97
N GLU A 139 -18.24 13.13 -1.52
CA GLU A 139 -18.34 11.89 -2.31
C GLU A 139 -17.46 11.92 -3.56
N THR A 140 -17.64 12.93 -4.40
CA THR A 140 -16.91 13.07 -5.67
C THR A 140 -15.39 13.19 -5.46
N PRO A 141 -14.87 14.14 -4.65
CA PRO A 141 -13.43 14.26 -4.45
C PRO A 141 -12.84 13.02 -3.78
N TRP A 142 -13.57 12.38 -2.85
CA TRP A 142 -13.12 11.15 -2.21
C TRP A 142 -13.02 10.00 -3.22
N VAL A 143 -14.02 9.80 -4.07
CA VAL A 143 -14.02 8.73 -5.09
C VAL A 143 -12.87 8.91 -6.10
N ILE A 144 -12.67 10.14 -6.60
CA ILE A 144 -11.57 10.46 -7.52
C ILE A 144 -10.22 10.21 -6.84
N GLY A 145 -10.04 10.74 -5.62
CA GLY A 145 -8.83 10.51 -4.83
C GLY A 145 -8.53 9.03 -4.60
N ASN A 146 -9.56 8.25 -4.27
CA ASN A 146 -9.42 6.82 -4.03
C ASN A 146 -9.08 6.03 -5.30
N PHE A 147 -9.63 6.42 -6.45
CA PHE A 147 -9.26 5.82 -7.72
C PHE A 147 -7.78 6.06 -8.04
N VAL A 148 -7.30 7.30 -7.86
CA VAL A 148 -5.87 7.62 -8.03
C VAL A 148 -5.01 6.80 -7.06
N ARG A 149 -5.38 6.73 -5.76
CA ARG A 149 -4.68 5.86 -4.79
C ARG A 149 -4.63 4.41 -5.24
N THR A 150 -5.72 3.88 -5.78
CA THR A 150 -5.79 2.50 -6.31
C THR A 150 -4.74 2.28 -7.40
N VAL A 151 -4.67 3.18 -8.39
CA VAL A 151 -3.70 3.08 -9.50
C VAL A 151 -2.26 3.09 -8.99
N PHE A 152 -1.92 4.00 -8.08
CA PHE A 152 -0.57 4.09 -7.51
C PHE A 152 -0.23 2.89 -6.62
N CYS A 153 -1.18 2.37 -5.82
CA CYS A 153 -1.00 1.14 -5.06
C CYS A 153 -0.75 -0.08 -5.95
N VAL A 154 -1.50 -0.22 -7.05
CA VAL A 154 -1.31 -1.31 -8.02
C VAL A 154 0.05 -1.20 -8.72
N ALA A 155 0.48 0.01 -9.07
CA ALA A 155 1.80 0.25 -9.64
C ALA A 155 2.92 -0.09 -8.64
N ALA A 156 2.78 0.31 -7.36
CA ALA A 156 3.71 -0.05 -6.30
C ALA A 156 3.78 -1.56 -6.07
N LEU A 157 2.62 -2.24 -6.08
CA LEU A 157 2.52 -3.70 -6.00
C LEU A 157 3.25 -4.39 -7.17
N ALA A 158 3.07 -3.91 -8.39
CA ALA A 158 3.75 -4.44 -9.57
C ALA A 158 5.27 -4.25 -9.48
N ALA A 159 5.73 -3.09 -8.98
CA ALA A 159 7.14 -2.82 -8.75
C ALA A 159 7.75 -3.76 -7.68
N LEU A 160 7.05 -4.00 -6.56
CA LEU A 160 7.45 -4.98 -5.55
C LEU A 160 7.52 -6.40 -6.12
N ALA A 161 6.54 -6.81 -6.94
CA ALA A 161 6.56 -8.11 -7.59
C ALA A 161 7.76 -8.26 -8.53
N ARG A 162 8.11 -7.19 -9.26
CA ARG A 162 9.30 -7.16 -10.12
C ARG A 162 10.59 -7.26 -9.31
N ALA A 163 10.70 -6.51 -8.21
CA ALA A 163 11.83 -6.56 -7.29
C ALA A 163 12.04 -7.97 -6.72
N LEU A 164 10.96 -8.61 -6.25
CA LEU A 164 10.99 -9.97 -5.69
C LEU A 164 11.49 -11.00 -6.72
N ARG A 165 11.01 -10.94 -7.96
CA ARG A 165 11.49 -11.82 -9.04
C ARG A 165 12.97 -11.62 -9.34
N LEU A 166 13.45 -10.38 -9.33
CA LEU A 166 14.86 -10.07 -9.59
C LEU A 166 15.76 -10.55 -8.44
N CYS A 167 15.33 -10.36 -7.19
CA CYS A 167 16.02 -10.85 -6.01
C CYS A 167 16.15 -12.39 -6.02
N GLY A 168 15.09 -13.12 -6.40
CA GLY A 168 15.12 -14.57 -6.51
C GLY A 168 16.02 -15.12 -7.62
N ARG A 169 16.28 -14.34 -8.68
CA ARG A 169 17.22 -14.71 -9.75
C ARG A 169 18.68 -14.48 -9.37
N ALA A 170 18.96 -13.43 -8.58
CA ALA A 170 20.32 -13.14 -8.11
C ALA A 170 20.83 -14.16 -7.07
N GLY A 171 19.93 -14.87 -6.39
CA GLY A 171 20.27 -15.90 -5.41
C GLY A 171 20.49 -17.32 -5.97
N ARG A 172 20.28 -17.55 -7.28
CA ARG A 172 20.60 -18.82 -7.96
C ARG A 172 22.01 -18.74 -8.53
#